data_AF-A0A932SKV9-F1
#
_entry.id   AF-A0A932SKV9-F1
#
_cell.length_a   1.000
_cell.length_b   1.000
_cell.length_c   1.000
_cell.angle_alpha   90.00
_cell.angle_beta   90.00
_cell.angle_gamma   90.00
#
_symmetry.space_group_name_H-M   'P 1'
#
loop_
_entity.id
_entity.type
_entity.pdbx_description
1 polymer ?
#
loop_
_entity_poly.entity_id
_entity_poly.type
_entity_poly.pdbx_seq_one_letter_code
_entity_poly.pdbx_strand_id
1 'polypeptide(L)'
;MADAEEERHRRGLRFRKREDHAVELFTEAREHLDDRARVDRVLVQLGRFYNPTLDQPIVDVVTRRGVLEALEAGDVESARRLLDERLALYTGTEPPRS
;
A
#
# COMPACT_ATOMS: atom_id res chain seq x y z
N MET A 1 -34.18 7.11 8.63
CA MET A 1 -33.62 5.95 7.88
C MET A 1 -32.83 6.37 6.64
N ALA A 2 -32.91 7.63 6.17
CA ALA A 2 -32.13 8.13 5.02
C ALA A 2 -30.62 8.29 5.29
N ASP A 3 -30.20 8.61 6.53
CA ASP A 3 -28.78 8.79 6.88
C ASP A 3 -27.92 7.53 6.70
N ALA A 4 -28.47 6.33 6.94
CA ALA A 4 -27.68 5.10 6.91
C ALA A 4 -27.32 4.66 5.48
N GLU A 5 -28.20 4.89 4.51
CA GLU A 5 -27.93 4.62 3.10
C GLU A 5 -27.00 5.67 2.49
N GLU A 6 -27.18 6.97 2.80
CA GLU A 6 -26.25 8.01 2.36
C GLU A 6 -24.85 7.84 2.98
N GLU A 7 -24.75 7.47 4.26
CA GLU A 7 -23.46 7.18 4.92
C GLU A 7 -22.77 5.95 4.31
N ARG A 8 -23.53 4.91 3.95
CA ARG A 8 -23.03 3.72 3.24
C ARG A 8 -22.56 4.06 1.83
N HIS A 9 -23.31 4.87 1.10
CA HIS A 9 -22.94 5.30 -0.26
C HIS A 9 -21.71 6.23 -0.23
N ARG A 10 -21.64 7.14 0.75
CA ARG A 10 -20.49 8.03 0.99
C ARG A 10 -19.26 7.24 1.44
N ARG A 11 -19.43 6.17 2.23
CA ARG A 11 -18.37 5.23 2.60
C ARG A 11 -17.86 4.46 1.37
N GLY A 12 -18.74 3.95 0.51
CA GLY A 12 -18.36 3.26 -0.73
C GLY A 12 -17.57 4.17 -1.68
N LEU A 13 -17.99 5.41 -1.85
CA LEU A 13 -17.29 6.38 -2.71
C LEU A 13 -15.94 6.84 -2.12
N ARG A 14 -15.87 7.03 -0.80
CA ARG A 14 -14.62 7.33 -0.09
C ARG A 14 -13.66 6.14 -0.08
N PHE A 15 -14.18 4.93 -0.04
CA PHE A 15 -13.39 3.71 -0.09
C PHE A 15 -12.71 3.58 -1.45
N ARG A 16 -13.46 3.74 -2.54
CA ARG A 16 -12.93 3.71 -3.91
C ARG A 16 -11.82 4.73 -4.14
N LYS A 17 -12.03 5.99 -3.72
CA LYS A 17 -10.98 7.03 -3.81
C LYS A 17 -9.74 6.74 -2.96
N ARG A 18 -9.90 6.06 -1.82
CA ARG A 18 -8.76 5.65 -0.98
C ARG A 18 -8.01 4.49 -1.60
N GLU A 19 -8.70 3.57 -2.27
CA GLU A 19 -8.09 2.50 -3.06
C GLU A 19 -7.23 3.08 -4.18
N ASP A 20 -7.79 3.99 -4.99
CA ASP A 20 -7.05 4.67 -6.05
C ASP A 20 -5.78 5.36 -5.50
N HIS A 21 -5.91 6.10 -4.41
CA HIS A 21 -4.77 6.82 -3.83
C HIS A 21 -3.71 5.89 -3.20
N ALA A 22 -4.11 4.80 -2.56
CA ALA A 22 -3.17 3.81 -2.04
C ALA A 22 -2.41 3.10 -3.18
N VAL A 23 -3.08 2.82 -4.30
CA VAL A 23 -2.45 2.26 -5.51
C VAL A 23 -1.47 3.24 -6.14
N GLU A 24 -1.80 4.54 -6.18
CA GLU A 24 -0.88 5.59 -6.62
C GLU A 24 0.38 5.63 -5.74
N LEU A 25 0.23 5.56 -4.41
CA LEU A 25 1.36 5.51 -3.48
C LEU A 25 2.23 4.26 -3.70
N PHE A 26 1.63 3.07 -3.94
CA PHE A 26 2.41 1.88 -4.29
C PHE A 26 3.19 2.06 -5.60
N THR A 27 2.57 2.67 -6.61
CA THR A 27 3.23 2.98 -7.88
C THR A 27 4.40 3.94 -7.67
N GLU A 28 4.20 5.01 -6.90
CA GLU A 28 5.25 5.98 -6.59
C GLU A 28 6.43 5.33 -5.85
N ALA A 29 6.16 4.44 -4.87
CA ALA A 29 7.21 3.71 -4.18
C ALA A 29 8.04 2.83 -5.13
N ARG A 30 7.40 2.21 -6.14
CA ARG A 30 8.08 1.36 -7.13
C ARG A 30 8.93 2.16 -8.11
N GLU A 31 8.49 3.34 -8.51
CA GLU A 31 9.22 4.21 -9.44
C GLU A 31 10.43 4.90 -8.79
N HIS A 32 10.44 5.00 -7.46
CA HIS A 32 11.46 5.71 -6.69
C HIS A 32 12.25 4.81 -5.75
N LEU A 33 12.44 3.53 -6.10
CA LEU A 33 13.22 2.58 -5.28
C LEU A 33 14.70 2.99 -5.12
N ASP A 34 15.21 3.90 -5.95
CA ASP A 34 16.52 4.52 -5.80
C ASP A 34 16.59 5.57 -4.68
N ASP A 35 15.45 6.14 -4.27
CA ASP A 35 15.35 7.14 -3.20
C ASP A 35 14.72 6.54 -1.94
N ARG A 36 15.56 5.96 -1.10
CA ARG A 36 15.16 5.38 0.20
C ARG A 36 14.35 6.35 1.06
N ALA A 37 14.71 7.63 1.11
CA ALA A 37 14.04 8.61 1.95
C ALA A 37 12.63 8.90 1.44
N ARG A 38 12.45 8.93 0.13
CA ARG A 38 11.13 9.05 -0.50
C ARG A 38 10.29 7.81 -0.27
N VAL A 39 10.84 6.62 -0.51
CA VAL A 39 10.13 5.35 -0.24
C VAL A 39 9.68 5.26 1.21
N ASP A 40 10.52 5.66 2.17
CA ASP A 40 10.12 5.67 3.58
C ASP A 40 8.89 6.55 3.85
N ARG A 41 8.85 7.76 3.28
CA ARG A 41 7.71 8.68 3.42
C ARG A 41 6.44 8.07 2.82
N VAL A 42 6.56 7.40 1.68
CA VAL A 42 5.43 6.73 1.02
C VAL A 42 4.94 5.55 1.86
N LEU A 43 5.82 4.71 2.39
CA LEU A 43 5.48 3.59 3.28
C LEU A 43 4.80 4.06 4.57
N VAL A 44 5.25 5.19 5.15
CA VAL A 44 4.59 5.81 6.31
C VAL A 44 3.18 6.25 5.97
N GLN A 45 2.95 6.81 4.77
CA GLN A 45 1.62 7.17 4.32
C GLN A 45 0.74 5.94 4.12
N LEU A 46 1.27 4.90 3.46
CA LEU A 46 0.59 3.61 3.27
C LEU A 46 0.19 2.96 4.60
N GLY A 47 1.02 3.06 5.63
CA GLY A 47 0.70 2.57 6.98
C GLY A 47 -0.44 3.31 7.69
N ARG A 48 -0.90 4.45 7.19
CA ARG A 48 -2.08 5.15 7.71
C ARG A 48 -3.38 4.67 7.07
N PHE A 49 -3.30 3.98 5.94
CA PHE A 49 -4.46 3.41 5.29
C PHE A 49 -4.78 2.04 5.89
N TYR A 50 -6.06 1.80 6.09
CA TYR A 50 -6.58 0.54 6.59
C TYR A 50 -6.86 -0.42 5.43
N ASN A 51 -6.36 -1.64 5.52
CA ASN A 51 -6.67 -2.74 4.63
C ASN A 51 -7.82 -3.57 5.24
N PRO A 52 -9.05 -3.51 4.68
CA PRO A 52 -10.17 -4.29 5.18
C PRO A 52 -10.05 -5.79 4.93
N THR A 53 -9.23 -6.21 3.96
CA THR A 53 -9.00 -7.62 3.63
C THR A 53 -8.22 -8.32 4.73
N LEU A 54 -7.31 -7.60 5.38
CA LEU A 54 -6.41 -8.16 6.39
C LEU A 54 -6.64 -7.62 7.81
N ASP A 55 -7.65 -6.76 7.99
CA ASP A 55 -7.96 -6.08 9.25
C ASP A 55 -6.73 -5.40 9.90
N GLN A 56 -5.86 -4.85 9.06
CA GLN A 56 -4.59 -4.24 9.48
C GLN A 56 -4.21 -3.10 8.52
N PRO A 57 -3.16 -2.31 8.81
CA PRO A 57 -2.66 -1.32 7.85
C PRO A 57 -2.30 -1.93 6.49
N ILE A 58 -2.46 -1.16 5.42
CA ILE A 58 -2.03 -1.56 4.07
C ILE A 58 -0.55 -1.94 4.08
N VAL A 59 0.28 -1.18 4.78
CA VAL A 59 1.67 -1.52 5.08
C VAL A 59 1.87 -1.50 6.57
N ASP A 60 2.25 -2.64 7.15
CA ASP A 60 2.62 -2.74 8.56
C ASP A 60 4.11 -2.37 8.77
N VAL A 61 4.48 -2.22 10.04
CA VAL A 61 5.84 -1.83 10.45
C VAL A 61 6.88 -2.87 10.02
N VAL A 62 6.51 -4.15 9.99
CA VAL A 62 7.41 -5.25 9.62
C VAL A 62 7.75 -5.18 8.13
N THR A 63 6.72 -5.02 7.30
CA THR A 63 6.82 -4.84 5.84
C THR A 63 7.62 -3.59 5.51
N ARG A 64 7.31 -2.45 6.15
CA ARG A 64 8.08 -1.21 5.97
C ARG A 64 9.56 -1.42 6.26
N ARG A 65 9.88 -2.05 7.40
CA ARG A 65 11.27 -2.33 7.78
C ARG A 65 11.96 -3.22 6.75
N GLY A 66 11.31 -4.30 6.31
CA GLY A 66 11.86 -5.20 5.30
C GLY A 66 12.17 -4.51 3.97
N VAL A 67 11.29 -3.62 3.50
CA VAL A 67 11.53 -2.82 2.29
C VAL A 67 12.75 -1.92 2.48
N LEU A 68 12.85 -1.21 3.60
CA LEU A 68 13.98 -0.31 3.85
C LEU A 68 15.31 -1.03 4.04
N GLU A 69 15.31 -2.21 4.66
CA GLU A 69 16.50 -3.06 4.81
C GLU A 69 16.95 -3.60 3.44
N ALA A 70 16.01 -4.00 2.57
CA ALA A 70 16.33 -4.41 1.19
C ALA A 70 16.94 -3.26 0.39
N LEU A 71 16.37 -2.05 0.47
CA LEU A 71 16.93 -0.86 -0.18
C LEU A 71 18.31 -0.49 0.36
N GLU A 72 18.53 -0.62 1.68
CA GLU A 72 19.84 -0.39 2.30
C GLU A 72 20.90 -1.41 1.84
N ALA A 73 20.50 -2.66 1.61
CA ALA A 73 21.35 -3.70 1.04
C ALA A 73 21.57 -3.55 -0.48
N GLY A 74 20.90 -2.59 -1.14
CA GLY A 74 20.90 -2.45 -2.61
C GLY A 74 20.06 -3.51 -3.34
N ASP A 75 19.27 -4.28 -2.61
CA ASP A 75 18.37 -5.31 -3.15
C ASP A 75 17.02 -4.70 -3.55
N VAL A 76 17.06 -3.99 -4.68
CA VAL A 76 15.88 -3.33 -5.28
C VAL A 76 14.81 -4.35 -5.68
N GLU A 77 15.21 -5.54 -6.12
CA GLU A 77 14.28 -6.61 -6.50
C GLU A 77 13.45 -7.09 -5.30
N SER A 78 14.09 -7.36 -4.16
CA SER A 78 13.37 -7.75 -2.94
C SER A 78 12.46 -6.62 -2.43
N ALA A 79 12.92 -5.37 -2.46
CA ALA A 79 12.09 -4.22 -2.10
C ALA A 79 10.84 -4.11 -2.98
N ARG A 80 11.00 -4.29 -4.30
CA ARG A 80 9.90 -4.28 -5.27
C ARG A 80 8.92 -5.42 -5.02
N ARG A 81 9.43 -6.62 -4.78
CA ARG A 81 8.61 -7.81 -4.51
C ARG A 81 7.74 -7.63 -3.27
N LEU A 82 8.29 -7.10 -2.19
CA LEU A 82 7.54 -6.82 -0.95
C LEU A 82 6.40 -5.82 -1.19
N LEU A 83 6.64 -4.78 -2.00
CA LEU A 83 5.59 -3.83 -2.39
C LEU A 83 4.50 -4.49 -3.25
N ASP A 84 4.89 -5.30 -4.24
CA ASP A 84 3.97 -5.98 -5.14
C ASP A 84 3.09 -7.01 -4.41
N GLU A 85 3.67 -7.78 -3.48
CA GLU A 85 2.92 -8.71 -2.62
C GLU A 85 1.89 -7.96 -1.76
N ARG A 86 2.27 -6.79 -1.21
CA ARG A 86 1.37 -6.02 -0.35
C ARG A 86 0.26 -5.32 -1.14
N LEU A 87 0.57 -4.84 -2.35
CA LEU A 87 -0.41 -4.30 -3.28
C LEU A 87 -1.42 -5.38 -3.70
N ALA A 88 -0.94 -6.56 -4.07
CA ALA A 88 -1.78 -7.71 -4.44
C ALA A 88 -2.76 -8.10 -3.33
N LEU A 89 -2.27 -8.17 -2.08
CA LEU A 89 -3.11 -8.41 -0.91
C LEU A 89 -4.15 -7.31 -0.65
N TYR A 90 -3.84 -6.07 -1.04
CA TYR A 90 -4.75 -4.95 -0.88
C TYR A 90 -5.85 -4.93 -1.95
N THR A 91 -5.48 -5.13 -3.21
CA THR A 91 -6.40 -5.14 -4.35
C THR A 91 -7.16 -6.47 -4.49
N GLY A 92 -6.76 -7.51 -3.75
CA GLY A 92 -7.31 -8.86 -3.88
C GLY A 92 -6.95 -9.51 -5.22
N THR A 93 -5.92 -9.00 -5.90
CA THR A 93 -5.41 -9.56 -7.16
C THR A 93 -4.23 -10.47 -6.87
N GLU A 94 -4.01 -11.50 -7.69
CA GLU A 94 -2.81 -12.32 -7.56
C GLU A 94 -1.55 -11.48 -7.85
N PRO A 95 -0.46 -11.56 -7.06
CA PRO A 95 0.77 -10.84 -7.37
C PRO A 95 1.30 -11.32 -8.73
N PRO A 96 1.86 -10.41 -9.57
CA PRO A 96 2.42 -10.82 -10.85
C PRO A 96 3.53 -11.84 -10.60
N ARG A 97 3.29 -13.09 -11.02
CA ARG A 97 4.31 -14.15 -11.00
C ARG A 97 5.38 -13.78 -12.01
N SER A 98 6.47 -13.17 -11.54
CA SER A 98 7.71 -13.02 -12.31
C SER A 98 8.59 -14.24 -12.11
#